data_AF-A0A7K1XUJ8-F1
#
_entry.id   AF-A0A7K1XUJ8-F1
#
_cell.length_a   1.000
_cell.length_b   1.000
_cell.length_c   1.000
_cell.angle_alpha   90.00
_cell.angle_beta   90.00
_cell.angle_gamma   90.00
#
_symmetry.space_group_name_H-M   'P 1'
#
loop_
_entity.id
_entity.type
_entity.pdbx_description
1 polymer ?
#
loop_
_entity_poly.entity_id
_entity_poly.type
_entity_poly.pdbx_seq_one_letter_code
_entity_poly.pdbx_strand_id
1 'polypeptide(L)'
;MNTIVTTGKRIVLPLLLIILAIASCTKDEDDTTTLPRLFRPGAIKITTADTQVKLEWNASLFTTPKAVKYTVEVYKDPAFTGTPDFTGVTDTSGLVITDAKLSIKQKYYARVKANATDVSAESAWVASADFTIPGIQLFSAVLASEIIDGAAILRWKVTPGITRLVLTPQPGTAKDIALVAADIAAGRKLVDNLVPNTTYIAELFIGTKTQGTVTFKTKVSTISGNIVDLRAITNRPNVLADTLPKIPSGSTVILKRGLTYNIPVAQNLDRTVVIQSGDDLLTPTMATISMVSNFNISASSSIDSIVFRNVTLRSDGYASKYVFNVSNACTVGKLSFQSCNAAVFRGIVRLQTAVINMTDFVVNNCIVDSLSNYGLITVDNVNCKVNNFVLTNSTFYKCEKIITSRQNAVTVNIANCTFNETPWGNGANYLVDFSTSGTNNVTGGIKISNSIMGPGWLNAGSTVVRGLRYGTAVVDVTGTYNTSDYSATANTIPNMTLYNKLSTELFTDPANGNFKIKDTAFPGKSSTGDPRWRL
;
A
#
# COMPACT_ATOMS: atom_id res chain seq x y z
N MET A 1 -47.68 16.53 121.53
CA MET A 1 -47.35 16.26 120.13
C MET A 1 -47.67 17.52 119.31
N ASN A 2 -46.61 18.23 118.92
CA ASN A 2 -46.42 19.13 117.77
C ASN A 2 -47.63 19.40 116.83
N THR A 3 -48.12 20.66 116.73
CA THR A 3 -47.83 21.71 115.69
C THR A 3 -48.46 21.43 114.31
N ILE A 4 -48.90 22.33 113.40
CA ILE A 4 -48.76 23.78 113.09
C ILE A 4 -49.77 24.05 111.91
N VAL A 5 -50.60 25.13 111.93
CA VAL A 5 -50.55 26.38 111.09
C VAL A 5 -51.41 26.46 109.81
N THR A 6 -52.18 27.56 109.81
CA THR A 6 -52.74 28.46 108.76
C THR A 6 -52.15 28.37 107.33
N THR A 7 -52.80 28.82 106.24
CA THR A 7 -53.23 30.21 105.95
C THR A 7 -53.83 30.25 104.53
N GLY A 8 -54.95 30.96 104.33
CA GLY A 8 -55.52 31.25 103.01
C GLY A 8 -55.11 32.63 102.50
N LYS A 9 -54.44 32.69 101.34
CA LYS A 9 -54.33 33.84 100.42
C LYS A 9 -53.53 33.39 99.17
N ARG A 10 -53.90 33.94 98.00
CA ARG A 10 -53.17 33.93 96.69
C ARG A 10 -53.66 32.92 95.63
N ILE A 11 -54.80 33.20 94.99
CA ILE A 11 -55.13 32.61 93.66
C ILE A 11 -55.86 33.65 92.80
N VAL A 12 -55.19 34.74 92.41
CA VAL A 12 -55.71 35.63 91.33
C VAL A 12 -54.58 36.18 90.44
N LEU A 13 -53.33 36.22 90.91
CA LEU A 13 -52.20 36.73 90.12
C LEU A 13 -51.49 35.74 89.16
N PRO A 14 -51.50 34.39 89.33
CA PRO A 14 -50.77 33.51 88.42
C PRO A 14 -51.56 33.14 87.15
N LEU A 15 -52.87 33.42 87.10
CA LEU A 15 -53.72 33.07 85.94
C LEU A 15 -53.65 34.13 84.82
N LEU A 16 -53.40 35.40 85.16
CA LEU A 16 -53.32 36.48 84.17
C LEU A 16 -51.96 36.50 83.43
N LEU A 17 -50.88 36.05 84.08
CA LEU A 17 -49.55 35.92 83.45
C LEU A 17 -49.42 34.73 82.48
N ILE A 18 -50.24 33.69 82.67
CA ILE A 18 -50.24 32.52 81.76
C ILE A 18 -50.96 32.84 80.45
N ILE A 19 -51.97 33.72 80.46
CA ILE A 19 -52.71 34.11 79.23
C ILE A 19 -51.87 35.05 78.34
N LEU A 20 -50.98 35.87 78.91
CA LEU A 20 -50.04 36.72 78.15
C LEU A 20 -48.87 35.94 77.51
N ALA A 21 -48.57 34.72 77.97
CA ALA A 21 -47.52 33.87 77.40
C ALA A 21 -47.95 33.11 76.13
N ILE A 22 -49.26 32.96 75.90
CA ILE A 22 -49.82 32.22 74.75
C ILE A 22 -50.08 33.13 73.54
N ALA A 23 -50.09 34.45 73.73
CA ALA A 23 -50.31 35.45 72.66
C ALA A 23 -49.00 35.97 72.02
N SER A 24 -47.81 35.53 72.47
CA SER A 24 -46.50 35.98 71.96
C SER A 24 -45.78 34.95 71.09
N CYS A 25 -46.43 33.85 70.75
CA CYS A 25 -45.88 32.85 69.83
C CYS A 25 -46.83 32.62 68.66
N THR A 26 -47.14 33.68 67.91
CA THR A 26 -47.27 33.50 66.47
C THR A 26 -45.86 33.28 65.95
N LYS A 27 -45.46 32.01 65.79
CA LYS A 27 -44.50 31.72 64.74
C LYS A 27 -45.25 32.08 63.46
N ASP A 28 -44.89 33.21 62.87
CA ASP A 28 -45.06 33.35 61.44
C ASP A 28 -44.32 32.15 60.86
N GLU A 29 -45.07 31.15 60.39
CA GLU A 29 -44.53 30.27 59.37
C GLU A 29 -44.26 31.21 58.20
N ASP A 30 -43.03 31.71 58.14
CA ASP A 30 -42.47 32.35 56.98
C ASP A 30 -42.57 31.28 55.90
N ASP A 31 -43.67 31.34 55.14
CA ASP A 31 -43.99 30.49 54.01
C ASP A 31 -43.01 30.85 52.89
N THR A 32 -41.74 30.55 53.14
CA THR A 32 -40.61 30.71 52.23
C THR A 32 -40.59 29.56 51.22
N THR A 33 -41.77 29.03 50.88
CA THR A 33 -41.95 28.07 49.80
C THR A 33 -41.73 28.71 48.43
N THR A 34 -41.67 30.05 48.34
CA THR A 34 -41.31 30.78 47.12
C THR A 34 -39.85 31.23 47.11
N LEU A 35 -39.03 30.56 46.31
CA LEU A 35 -37.64 30.95 46.08
C LEU A 35 -37.58 32.20 45.16
N PRO A 36 -36.79 33.23 45.47
CA PRO A 36 -36.69 34.44 44.61
C PRO A 36 -36.07 34.13 43.23
N ARG A 37 -35.31 33.02 43.13
CA ARG A 37 -34.70 32.52 41.91
C ARG A 37 -34.67 31.01 41.91
N LEU A 38 -34.88 30.39 40.75
CA LEU A 38 -34.70 28.96 40.57
C LEU A 38 -33.24 28.54 40.73
N PHE A 39 -33.03 27.36 41.31
CA PHE A 39 -31.72 26.71 41.33
C PHE A 39 -31.24 26.43 39.90
N ARG A 40 -29.94 26.52 39.66
CA ARG A 40 -29.37 26.09 38.37
C ARG A 40 -29.65 24.59 38.14
N PRO A 41 -29.88 24.17 36.90
CA PRO A 41 -29.91 22.75 36.58
C PRO A 41 -28.57 22.09 36.91
N GLY A 42 -28.58 20.76 36.99
CA GLY A 42 -27.36 19.98 37.18
C GLY A 42 -26.39 20.09 36.01
N ALA A 43 -25.21 19.48 36.16
CA ALA A 43 -24.22 19.41 35.10
C ALA A 43 -24.80 18.79 33.82
N ILE A 44 -24.42 19.34 32.66
CA ILE A 44 -24.88 18.86 31.36
C ILE A 44 -24.10 17.60 30.99
N LYS A 45 -24.80 16.48 30.88
CA LYS A 45 -24.34 15.24 30.27
C LYS A 45 -24.56 15.32 28.76
N ILE A 46 -23.52 14.98 28.01
CA ILE A 46 -23.52 15.01 26.54
C ILE A 46 -23.46 13.57 26.04
N THR A 47 -24.37 13.20 25.14
CA THR A 47 -24.31 11.94 24.41
C THR A 47 -24.42 12.23 22.91
N THR A 48 -23.43 11.85 22.13
CA THR A 48 -23.41 12.07 20.68
C THR A 48 -23.74 10.78 19.92
N ALA A 49 -24.40 10.96 18.78
CA ALA A 49 -24.60 9.95 17.75
C ALA A 49 -24.26 10.58 16.38
N ASP A 50 -24.18 9.78 15.32
CA ASP A 50 -23.68 10.21 14.00
C ASP A 50 -24.34 11.51 13.50
N THR A 51 -25.64 11.69 13.72
CA THR A 51 -26.43 12.82 13.20
C THR A 51 -27.05 13.69 14.29
N GLN A 52 -26.74 13.48 15.56
CA GLN A 52 -27.34 14.24 16.65
C GLN A 52 -26.50 14.28 17.91
N VAL A 53 -26.79 15.26 18.75
CA VAL A 53 -26.33 15.32 20.14
C VAL A 53 -27.55 15.37 21.05
N LYS A 54 -27.49 14.63 22.15
CA LYS A 54 -28.44 14.69 23.25
C LYS A 54 -27.75 15.35 24.43
N LEU A 55 -28.30 16.48 24.86
CA LEU A 55 -27.92 17.20 26.06
C LEU A 55 -28.91 16.85 27.15
N GLU A 56 -28.45 16.34 28.29
CA GLU A 56 -29.28 15.97 29.44
C GLU A 56 -28.73 16.63 30.69
N TRP A 57 -29.60 17.01 31.62
CA TRP A 57 -29.20 17.59 32.90
C TRP A 57 -30.15 17.11 34.00
N ASN A 58 -29.73 17.24 35.26
CA ASN A 58 -30.68 17.07 36.36
C ASN A 58 -31.57 18.30 36.45
N ALA A 59 -32.87 18.08 36.67
CA ALA A 59 -33.82 19.17 36.90
C ALA A 59 -33.34 20.09 38.04
N SER A 60 -33.68 21.37 37.95
CA SER A 60 -33.45 22.31 39.03
C SER A 60 -34.12 21.83 40.32
N LEU A 61 -33.43 21.97 41.46
CA LEU A 61 -33.97 21.56 42.76
C LEU A 61 -35.24 22.34 43.09
N PHE A 62 -36.14 21.71 43.86
CA PHE A 62 -37.43 22.26 44.26
C PHE A 62 -38.34 22.64 43.08
N THR A 63 -38.19 21.95 41.94
CA THR A 63 -39.09 22.07 40.80
C THR A 63 -39.88 20.78 40.60
N THR A 64 -41.16 20.89 40.28
CA THR A 64 -41.96 19.74 39.84
C THR A 64 -41.67 19.46 38.36
N PRO A 65 -41.44 18.20 37.95
CA PRO A 65 -41.29 17.86 36.53
C PRO A 65 -42.46 18.41 35.69
N LYS A 66 -42.15 19.02 34.54
CA LYS A 66 -43.07 19.72 33.61
C LYS A 66 -43.58 21.11 34.04
N ALA A 67 -43.27 21.59 35.24
CA ALA A 67 -43.64 22.95 35.67
C ALA A 67 -42.61 24.03 35.30
N VAL A 68 -41.39 23.64 34.93
CA VAL A 68 -40.28 24.53 34.62
C VAL A 68 -39.73 24.23 33.22
N LYS A 69 -39.66 25.27 32.39
CA LYS A 69 -39.02 25.22 31.07
C LYS A 69 -37.54 25.56 31.18
N TYR A 70 -36.74 25.01 30.28
CA TYR A 70 -35.31 25.28 30.19
C TYR A 70 -34.99 25.90 28.84
N THR A 71 -34.15 26.94 28.83
CA THR A 71 -33.55 27.48 27.60
C THR A 71 -32.17 26.89 27.42
N VAL A 72 -31.91 26.36 26.23
CA VAL A 72 -30.63 25.82 25.78
C VAL A 72 -30.08 26.72 24.68
N GLU A 73 -28.82 27.11 24.80
CA GLU A 73 -28.10 27.81 23.73
C GLU A 73 -26.80 27.09 23.40
N VAL A 74 -26.45 27.04 22.11
CA VAL A 74 -25.24 26.40 21.61
C VAL A 74 -24.39 27.42 20.86
N TYR A 75 -23.08 27.37 21.06
CA TYR A 75 -22.10 28.29 20.50
C TYR A 75 -20.85 27.53 20.05
N LYS A 76 -20.15 28.05 19.04
CA LYS A 76 -18.79 27.60 18.70
C LYS A 76 -17.72 28.08 19.69
N ASP A 77 -17.97 29.20 20.36
CA ASP A 77 -17.05 29.82 21.33
C ASP A 77 -17.45 29.45 22.78
N PRO A 78 -16.53 28.91 23.60
CA PRO A 78 -16.81 28.61 25.01
C PRO A 78 -17.12 29.83 25.89
N ALA A 79 -16.88 31.06 25.42
CA ALA A 79 -17.25 32.28 26.13
C ALA A 79 -18.75 32.62 26.02
N PHE A 80 -19.50 31.93 25.14
CA PHE A 80 -20.94 32.15 24.91
C PHE A 80 -21.30 33.62 24.58
N THR A 81 -20.43 34.26 23.78
CA THR A 81 -20.58 35.64 23.30
C THR A 81 -21.20 35.67 21.90
N GLY A 82 -21.90 36.75 21.58
CA GLY A 82 -22.58 36.90 20.29
C GLY A 82 -23.88 36.11 20.16
N THR A 83 -24.28 35.83 18.92
CA THR A 83 -25.52 35.10 18.59
C THR A 83 -25.30 33.59 18.72
N PRO A 84 -26.19 32.85 19.43
CA PRO A 84 -26.14 31.39 19.47
C PRO A 84 -26.23 30.77 18.07
N ASP A 85 -25.46 29.71 17.82
CA ASP A 85 -25.62 28.83 16.65
C ASP A 85 -26.95 28.06 16.71
N PHE A 86 -27.48 27.83 17.92
CA PHE A 86 -28.80 27.26 18.15
C PHE A 86 -29.39 27.74 19.47
N THR A 87 -30.70 27.99 19.49
CA THR A 87 -31.48 28.26 20.71
C THR A 87 -32.71 27.35 20.71
N GLY A 88 -32.98 26.72 21.85
CA GLY A 88 -34.15 25.86 22.03
C GLY A 88 -34.75 26.00 23.43
N VAL A 89 -36.05 25.75 23.55
CA VAL A 89 -36.76 25.70 24.83
C VAL A 89 -37.43 24.34 24.98
N THR A 90 -37.31 23.73 26.15
CA THR A 90 -37.87 22.39 26.46
C THR A 90 -38.48 22.40 27.87
N ASP A 91 -39.53 21.62 28.10
CA ASP A 91 -40.14 21.38 29.42
C ASP A 91 -39.65 20.07 30.06
N THR A 92 -38.67 19.41 29.43
CA THR A 92 -37.99 18.23 29.93
C THR A 92 -36.53 18.54 30.29
N SER A 93 -35.90 17.70 31.11
CA SER A 93 -34.49 17.86 31.51
C SER A 93 -33.52 17.32 30.46
N GLY A 94 -33.81 17.58 29.19
CA GLY A 94 -32.94 17.25 28.07
C GLY A 94 -33.44 17.80 26.74
N LEU A 95 -32.54 17.86 25.77
CA LEU A 95 -32.82 18.29 24.41
C LEU A 95 -31.96 17.51 23.42
N VAL A 96 -32.59 17.01 22.35
CA VAL A 96 -31.90 16.41 21.21
C VAL A 96 -31.78 17.45 20.10
N ILE A 97 -30.55 17.68 19.61
CA ILE A 97 -30.25 18.61 18.53
C ILE A 97 -29.61 17.81 17.39
N THR A 98 -30.16 17.93 16.18
CA THR A 98 -29.73 17.14 15.03
C THR A 98 -28.81 17.93 14.09
N ASP A 99 -28.19 17.21 13.16
CA ASP A 99 -27.39 17.72 12.05
C ASP A 99 -28.15 18.67 11.09
N ALA A 100 -29.46 18.77 11.22
CA ALA A 100 -30.28 19.76 10.51
C ALA A 100 -30.21 21.15 11.14
N LYS A 101 -29.69 21.26 12.37
CA LYS A 101 -29.59 22.50 13.14
C LYS A 101 -28.15 22.90 13.46
N LEU A 102 -27.26 21.92 13.61
CA LEU A 102 -25.84 22.13 13.88
C LEU A 102 -25.00 21.42 12.82
N SER A 103 -23.90 22.04 12.40
CA SER A 103 -22.99 21.43 11.44
C SER A 103 -22.26 20.23 12.05
N ILE A 104 -22.08 19.16 11.27
CA ILE A 104 -21.26 18.02 11.67
C ILE A 104 -19.77 18.38 11.67
N LYS A 105 -18.95 17.61 12.40
CA LYS A 105 -17.48 17.79 12.53
C LYS A 105 -17.05 19.18 13.00
N GLN A 106 -17.99 19.95 13.56
CA GLN A 106 -17.77 21.26 14.13
C GLN A 106 -17.83 21.17 15.66
N LYS A 107 -16.86 21.79 16.33
CA LYS A 107 -16.80 21.90 17.77
C LYS A 107 -17.80 22.96 18.27
N TYR A 108 -18.55 22.60 19.32
CA TYR A 108 -19.57 23.41 19.97
C TYR A 108 -19.54 23.28 21.49
N TYR A 109 -20.18 24.22 22.16
CA TYR A 109 -20.41 24.31 23.60
C TYR A 109 -21.88 24.68 23.84
N ALA A 110 -22.51 24.12 24.87
CA ALA A 110 -23.88 24.43 25.22
C ALA A 110 -23.97 25.08 26.61
N ARG A 111 -24.97 25.93 26.81
CA ARG A 111 -25.38 26.39 28.13
C ARG A 111 -26.88 26.23 28.33
N VAL A 112 -27.29 25.94 29.55
CA VAL A 112 -28.69 25.72 29.94
C VAL A 112 -29.05 26.57 31.15
N LYS A 113 -30.25 27.16 31.16
CA LYS A 113 -30.85 27.78 32.35
C LYS A 113 -32.30 27.31 32.52
N ALA A 114 -32.78 27.28 33.76
CA ALA A 114 -34.20 27.19 34.04
C ALA A 114 -34.85 28.56 33.86
N ASN A 115 -35.94 28.62 33.12
CA ASN A 115 -36.66 29.85 32.82
C ASN A 115 -37.49 30.30 34.03
N ALA A 116 -37.75 31.60 34.11
CA ALA A 116 -38.61 32.16 35.16
C ALA A 116 -40.00 31.50 35.18
N THR A 117 -40.58 31.46 36.37
CA THR A 117 -41.99 31.10 36.61
C THR A 117 -42.72 32.33 37.13
N ASP A 118 -44.03 32.23 37.34
CA ASP A 118 -44.85 33.34 37.87
C ASP A 118 -44.41 33.79 39.28
N VAL A 119 -43.66 32.95 40.00
CA VAL A 119 -43.26 33.18 41.40
C VAL A 119 -41.74 33.24 41.63
N SER A 120 -40.92 32.90 40.62
CA SER A 120 -39.46 32.83 40.75
C SER A 120 -38.73 33.29 39.49
N ALA A 121 -37.65 34.07 39.67
CA ALA A 121 -36.78 34.47 38.56
C ALA A 121 -35.99 33.27 37.97
N GLU A 122 -35.52 33.42 36.73
CA GLU A 122 -34.73 32.42 36.02
C GLU A 122 -33.42 32.05 36.73
N SER A 123 -32.93 30.83 36.55
CA SER A 123 -31.67 30.40 37.16
C SER A 123 -30.45 31.04 36.49
N ALA A 124 -29.29 30.93 37.16
CA ALA A 124 -28.01 31.09 36.48
C ALA A 124 -27.81 29.99 35.41
N TRP A 125 -26.94 30.26 34.44
CA TRP A 125 -26.55 29.29 33.41
C TRP A 125 -25.63 28.20 33.98
N VAL A 126 -25.77 26.99 33.46
CA VAL A 126 -24.77 25.92 33.53
C VAL A 126 -24.20 25.69 32.14
N ALA A 127 -22.89 25.56 32.02
CA ALA A 127 -22.18 25.32 30.76
C ALA A 127 -21.80 23.84 30.62
N SER A 128 -21.71 23.36 29.38
CA SER A 128 -21.26 22.02 29.03
C SER A 128 -19.76 21.99 28.74
N ALA A 129 -19.17 20.80 28.73
CA ALA A 129 -17.91 20.56 28.02
C ALA A 129 -18.11 20.71 26.48
N ASP A 130 -17.02 20.67 25.71
CA ASP A 130 -17.12 20.68 24.25
C ASP A 130 -17.77 19.41 23.70
N PHE A 131 -18.43 19.54 22.55
CA PHE A 131 -18.98 18.41 21.80
C PHE A 131 -18.93 18.64 20.29
N THR A 132 -19.16 17.57 19.54
CA THR A 132 -19.21 17.59 18.08
C THR A 132 -20.18 16.51 17.60
N ILE A 133 -21.03 16.83 16.63
CA ILE A 133 -21.79 15.80 15.91
C ILE A 133 -20.83 15.15 14.89
N PRO A 134 -20.49 13.85 15.00
CA PRO A 134 -19.44 13.25 14.17
C PRO A 134 -19.74 13.24 12.67
N GLY A 135 -21.02 13.11 12.30
CA GLY A 135 -21.45 12.80 10.93
C GLY A 135 -21.39 11.30 10.65
N ILE A 136 -22.15 10.88 9.63
CA ILE A 136 -22.11 9.50 9.14
C ILE A 136 -20.75 9.26 8.44
N GLN A 137 -20.16 8.09 8.68
CA GLN A 137 -18.96 7.62 7.99
C GLN A 137 -19.20 6.27 7.32
N LEU A 138 -19.52 6.29 6.02
CA LEU A 138 -19.68 5.07 5.23
C LEU A 138 -18.37 4.60 4.59
N PHE A 139 -17.36 5.46 4.39
CA PHE A 139 -16.10 5.02 3.82
C PHE A 139 -15.37 4.06 4.75
N SER A 140 -14.77 3.04 4.15
CA SER A 140 -13.69 2.28 4.79
C SER A 140 -12.38 3.04 4.68
N ALA A 141 -11.39 2.69 5.51
CA ALA A 141 -10.03 3.21 5.35
C ALA A 141 -9.48 2.82 3.96
N VAL A 142 -8.85 3.77 3.27
CA VAL A 142 -8.20 3.50 1.97
C VAL A 142 -6.88 2.77 2.23
N LEU A 143 -6.76 1.55 1.72
CA LEU A 143 -5.56 0.74 1.93
C LEU A 143 -4.40 1.26 1.06
N ALA A 144 -3.16 1.18 1.55
CA ALA A 144 -1.98 1.59 0.78
C ALA A 144 -1.77 0.75 -0.51
N SER A 145 -2.27 -0.48 -0.54
CA SER A 145 -2.32 -1.35 -1.72
C SER A 145 -3.35 -0.91 -2.76
N GLU A 146 -4.31 -0.07 -2.35
CA GLU A 146 -5.40 0.45 -3.19
C GLU A 146 -5.12 1.85 -3.72
N ILE A 147 -3.86 2.31 -3.60
CA ILE A 147 -3.41 3.61 -4.07
C ILE A 147 -2.21 3.41 -4.99
N ILE A 148 -2.25 3.99 -6.18
CA ILE A 148 -1.11 4.14 -7.09
C ILE A 148 -0.87 5.63 -7.38
N ASP A 149 0.05 5.97 -8.27
CA ASP A 149 0.37 7.35 -8.60
C ASP A 149 -0.78 8.06 -9.34
N GLY A 150 -1.49 7.35 -10.22
CA GLY A 150 -2.58 7.89 -11.02
C GLY A 150 -4.01 7.45 -10.65
N ALA A 151 -4.19 6.66 -9.58
CA ALA A 151 -5.51 6.12 -9.22
C ALA A 151 -5.62 5.66 -7.76
N ALA A 152 -6.85 5.52 -7.27
CA ALA A 152 -7.18 4.88 -6.00
C ALA A 152 -8.49 4.07 -6.06
N ILE A 153 -8.63 3.02 -5.25
CA ILE A 153 -9.92 2.36 -5.00
C ILE A 153 -10.49 2.89 -3.68
N LEU A 154 -11.68 3.48 -3.76
CA LEU A 154 -12.45 3.91 -2.59
C LEU A 154 -13.53 2.87 -2.29
N ARG A 155 -13.70 2.53 -1.02
CA ARG A 155 -14.69 1.55 -0.55
C ARG A 155 -15.60 2.15 0.50
N TRP A 156 -16.85 1.73 0.50
CA TRP A 156 -17.83 2.15 1.49
C TRP A 156 -18.79 1.02 1.83
N LYS A 157 -19.44 1.12 2.99
CA LYS A 157 -20.53 0.23 3.38
C LYS A 157 -21.70 0.40 2.41
N VAL A 158 -22.09 -0.68 1.72
CA VAL A 158 -23.21 -0.69 0.78
C VAL A 158 -24.46 -0.14 1.48
N THR A 159 -24.96 0.98 0.97
CA THR A 159 -26.08 1.72 1.56
C THR A 159 -26.99 2.22 0.44
N PRO A 160 -28.30 1.94 0.48
CA PRO A 160 -29.25 2.44 -0.51
C PRO A 160 -29.26 3.98 -0.59
N GLY A 161 -29.48 4.52 -1.78
CA GLY A 161 -29.68 5.95 -1.99
C GLY A 161 -28.40 6.77 -2.15
N ILE A 162 -27.20 6.18 -2.12
CA ILE A 162 -25.97 6.88 -2.50
C ILE A 162 -26.10 7.39 -3.92
N THR A 163 -25.99 8.70 -4.10
CA THR A 163 -26.26 9.37 -5.38
C THR A 163 -25.02 10.00 -5.98
N ARG A 164 -23.98 10.30 -5.18
CA ARG A 164 -22.85 11.11 -5.63
C ARG A 164 -21.58 10.84 -4.85
N LEU A 165 -20.45 10.84 -5.56
CA LEU A 165 -19.10 10.85 -5.01
C LEU A 165 -18.42 12.13 -5.50
N VAL A 166 -17.93 12.95 -4.58
CA VAL A 166 -17.15 14.16 -4.89
C VAL A 166 -15.71 13.91 -4.51
N LEU A 167 -14.77 14.28 -5.39
CA LEU A 167 -13.34 14.14 -5.17
C LEU A 167 -12.65 15.51 -5.32
N THR A 168 -11.93 15.94 -4.28
CA THR A 168 -11.29 17.26 -4.21
C THR A 168 -9.78 17.12 -4.03
N PRO A 169 -8.95 17.45 -5.04
CA PRO A 169 -7.50 17.55 -4.87
C PRO A 169 -7.11 18.71 -3.96
N GLN A 170 -5.98 18.58 -3.27
CA GLN A 170 -5.41 19.61 -2.41
C GLN A 170 -4.01 20.02 -2.93
N PRO A 171 -3.82 21.25 -3.44
CA PRO A 171 -4.85 22.26 -3.75
C PRO A 171 -5.65 21.91 -5.02
N GLY A 172 -6.87 22.42 -5.13
CA GLY A 172 -7.67 22.35 -6.36
C GLY A 172 -9.18 22.33 -6.11
N THR A 173 -9.95 22.16 -7.18
CA THR A 173 -11.42 22.24 -7.15
C THR A 173 -12.06 20.85 -7.08
N ALA A 174 -13.16 20.77 -6.34
CA ALA A 174 -13.99 19.57 -6.27
C ALA A 174 -14.46 19.12 -7.65
N LYS A 175 -14.48 17.80 -7.88
CA LYS A 175 -14.99 17.16 -9.10
C LYS A 175 -16.01 16.09 -8.74
N ASP A 176 -17.14 16.10 -9.42
CA ASP A 176 -18.10 15.01 -9.34
C ASP A 176 -17.56 13.77 -10.06
N ILE A 177 -17.59 12.64 -9.37
CA ILE A 177 -17.27 11.32 -9.91
C ILE A 177 -18.57 10.58 -10.13
N ALA A 178 -18.86 10.25 -11.38
CA ALA A 178 -20.04 9.48 -11.74
C ALA A 178 -19.98 8.08 -11.10
N LEU A 179 -21.05 7.72 -10.39
CA LEU A 179 -21.29 6.38 -9.85
C LEU A 179 -22.29 5.65 -10.74
N VAL A 180 -21.92 4.46 -11.21
CA VAL A 180 -22.86 3.57 -11.92
C VAL A 180 -23.49 2.56 -10.94
N ALA A 181 -24.57 1.91 -11.35
CA ALA A 181 -25.28 0.92 -10.51
C ALA A 181 -24.34 -0.19 -9.97
N ALA A 182 -23.36 -0.61 -10.77
CA ALA A 182 -22.36 -1.59 -10.36
C ALA A 182 -21.44 -1.09 -9.23
N ASP A 183 -21.07 0.20 -9.22
CA ASP A 183 -20.24 0.80 -8.17
C ASP A 183 -21.00 0.78 -6.83
N ILE A 184 -22.28 1.19 -6.87
CA ILE A 184 -23.16 1.26 -5.69
C ILE A 184 -23.39 -0.13 -5.11
N ALA A 185 -23.70 -1.12 -5.96
CA ALA A 185 -23.92 -2.50 -5.54
C ALA A 185 -22.65 -3.14 -4.96
N ALA A 186 -21.48 -2.82 -5.50
CA ALA A 186 -20.19 -3.35 -5.03
C ALA A 186 -19.63 -2.60 -3.81
N GLY A 187 -20.18 -1.43 -3.46
CA GLY A 187 -19.67 -0.60 -2.38
C GLY A 187 -18.26 -0.06 -2.65
N ARG A 188 -17.89 0.16 -3.92
CA ARG A 188 -16.54 0.62 -4.28
C ARG A 188 -16.50 1.37 -5.61
N LYS A 189 -15.48 2.21 -5.78
CA LYS A 189 -15.16 2.92 -7.03
C LYS A 189 -13.65 2.95 -7.25
N LEU A 190 -13.20 2.59 -8.46
CA LEU A 190 -11.87 3.01 -8.94
C LEU A 190 -11.98 4.46 -9.42
N VAL A 191 -11.22 5.35 -8.82
CA VAL A 191 -11.00 6.72 -9.29
C VAL A 191 -9.64 6.79 -9.96
N ASP A 192 -9.62 7.11 -11.26
CA ASP A 192 -8.41 7.17 -12.09
C ASP A 192 -8.13 8.60 -12.56
N ASN A 193 -7.11 8.77 -13.40
CA ASN A 193 -6.67 10.07 -13.93
C ASN A 193 -6.33 11.08 -12.82
N LEU A 194 -5.81 10.57 -11.69
CA LEU A 194 -5.36 11.38 -10.57
C LEU A 194 -3.94 11.90 -10.83
N VAL A 195 -3.62 13.03 -10.19
CA VAL A 195 -2.28 13.62 -10.23
C VAL A 195 -1.40 12.87 -9.21
N PRO A 196 -0.19 12.44 -9.58
CA PRO A 196 0.76 11.84 -8.65
C PRO A 196 1.11 12.75 -7.46
N ASN A 197 1.49 12.13 -6.34
CA ASN A 197 1.91 12.81 -5.10
C ASN A 197 0.91 13.88 -4.58
N THR A 198 -0.39 13.71 -4.86
CA THR A 198 -1.43 14.70 -4.56
C THR A 198 -2.38 14.16 -3.50
N THR A 199 -2.71 14.99 -2.51
CA THR A 199 -3.69 14.65 -1.49
C THR A 199 -5.09 14.91 -2.03
N TYR A 200 -6.00 13.97 -1.80
CA TYR A 200 -7.39 14.03 -2.20
C TYR A 200 -8.31 13.83 -1.00
N ILE A 201 -9.41 14.59 -0.97
CA ILE A 201 -10.53 14.39 -0.05
C ILE A 201 -11.71 13.89 -0.88
N ALA A 202 -12.25 12.73 -0.52
CA ALA A 202 -13.43 12.15 -1.14
C ALA A 202 -14.64 12.22 -0.19
N GLU A 203 -15.80 12.58 -0.73
CA GLU A 203 -17.07 12.71 0.00
C GLU A 203 -18.19 11.94 -0.70
N LEU A 204 -18.95 11.15 0.05
CA LEU A 204 -20.13 10.43 -0.43
C LEU A 204 -21.40 11.16 -0.03
N PHE A 205 -22.41 11.16 -0.89
CA PHE A 205 -23.69 11.84 -0.61
C PHE A 205 -24.89 10.95 -0.85
N ILE A 206 -25.92 11.15 -0.02
CA ILE A 206 -27.31 10.79 -0.27
C ILE A 206 -28.08 12.10 -0.39
N GLY A 207 -28.55 12.44 -1.60
CA GLY A 207 -29.11 13.75 -1.88
C GLY A 207 -28.08 14.86 -1.63
N THR A 208 -28.39 15.80 -0.73
CA THR A 208 -27.50 16.92 -0.36
C THR A 208 -26.65 16.63 0.89
N LYS A 209 -26.91 15.55 1.62
CA LYS A 209 -26.23 15.22 2.87
C LYS A 209 -25.02 14.34 2.63
N THR A 210 -23.87 14.75 3.18
CA THR A 210 -22.66 13.92 3.21
C THR A 210 -22.87 12.70 4.12
N GLN A 211 -22.38 11.55 3.67
CA GLN A 211 -22.50 10.24 4.31
C GLN A 211 -21.13 9.64 4.64
N GLY A 212 -20.07 10.40 4.44
CA GLY A 212 -18.72 9.95 4.71
C GLY A 212 -17.71 10.82 4.02
N THR A 213 -16.54 10.92 4.64
CA THR A 213 -15.39 11.62 4.10
C THR A 213 -14.16 10.79 4.32
N VAL A 214 -13.31 10.65 3.30
CA VAL A 214 -12.00 10.01 3.45
C VAL A 214 -10.92 10.81 2.74
N THR A 215 -9.72 10.84 3.33
CA THR A 215 -8.56 11.52 2.76
C THR A 215 -7.51 10.47 2.40
N PHE A 216 -6.93 10.59 1.22
CA PHE A 216 -5.82 9.74 0.77
C PHE A 216 -4.83 10.55 -0.06
N LYS A 217 -3.62 10.03 -0.27
CA LYS A 217 -2.59 10.68 -1.08
C LYS A 217 -2.07 9.71 -2.12
N THR A 218 -2.12 10.10 -3.40
CA THR A 218 -1.56 9.30 -4.49
C THR A 218 -0.05 9.13 -4.34
N LYS A 219 0.49 8.02 -4.84
CA LYS A 219 1.93 7.75 -4.76
C LYS A 219 2.72 8.71 -5.63
N VAL A 220 4.00 8.90 -5.32
CA VAL A 220 4.94 9.58 -6.21
C VAL A 220 5.08 8.73 -7.47
N SER A 221 4.98 9.35 -8.64
CA SER A 221 5.20 8.62 -9.88
C SER A 221 6.65 8.18 -10.00
N THR A 222 6.87 6.93 -10.39
CA THR A 222 8.19 6.39 -10.69
C THR A 222 8.53 6.50 -12.18
N ILE A 223 7.62 7.08 -12.96
CA ILE A 223 7.75 7.31 -14.40
C ILE A 223 8.36 8.69 -14.62
N SER A 224 9.42 8.76 -15.41
CA SER A 224 10.12 10.01 -15.76
C SER A 224 10.51 10.04 -17.23
N GLY A 225 10.97 11.20 -17.71
CA GLY A 225 11.38 11.42 -19.09
C GLY A 225 10.21 11.70 -20.03
N ASN A 226 10.41 11.43 -21.33
CA ASN A 226 9.35 11.53 -22.32
C ASN A 226 8.41 10.32 -22.19
N ILE A 227 7.18 10.55 -21.74
CA ILE A 227 6.21 9.47 -21.49
C ILE A 227 5.46 9.15 -22.78
N VAL A 228 5.55 7.89 -23.18
CA VAL A 228 4.78 7.33 -24.31
C VAL A 228 3.78 6.33 -23.74
N ASP A 229 2.57 6.81 -23.44
CA ASP A 229 1.54 6.01 -22.78
C ASP A 229 0.68 5.24 -23.81
N LEU A 230 0.85 3.92 -23.86
CA LEU A 230 0.10 3.04 -24.76
C LEU A 230 -1.12 2.41 -24.09
N ARG A 231 -1.45 2.79 -22.84
CA ARG A 231 -2.50 2.10 -22.06
C ARG A 231 -3.90 2.30 -22.61
N ALA A 232 -4.17 3.45 -23.22
CA ALA A 232 -5.47 3.73 -23.84
C ALA A 232 -5.67 3.01 -25.18
N ILE A 233 -4.59 2.51 -25.81
CA ILE A 233 -4.66 1.86 -27.11
C ILE A 233 -4.95 0.37 -26.92
N THR A 234 -6.18 -0.03 -27.21
CA THR A 234 -6.64 -1.42 -27.16
C THR A 234 -6.75 -2.01 -28.57
N ASN A 235 -6.81 -3.34 -28.69
CA ASN A 235 -6.97 -4.06 -29.97
C ASN A 235 -5.89 -3.78 -31.03
N ARG A 236 -4.69 -3.32 -30.62
CA ARG A 236 -3.53 -3.13 -31.50
C ARG A 236 -2.30 -3.84 -30.93
N PRO A 237 -2.18 -5.17 -31.06
CA PRO A 237 -1.11 -5.93 -30.41
C PRO A 237 0.29 -5.51 -30.88
N ASN A 238 0.46 -5.01 -32.11
CA ASN A 238 1.77 -4.58 -32.62
C ASN A 238 2.16 -3.14 -32.21
N VAL A 239 1.33 -2.43 -31.44
CA VAL A 239 1.51 -0.99 -31.17
C VAL A 239 2.87 -0.67 -30.54
N LEU A 240 3.41 -1.55 -29.69
CA LEU A 240 4.75 -1.37 -29.13
C LEU A 240 5.81 -1.34 -30.24
N ALA A 241 5.81 -2.35 -31.12
CA ALA A 241 6.74 -2.43 -32.25
C ALA A 241 6.60 -1.21 -33.19
N ASP A 242 5.37 -0.78 -33.48
CA ASP A 242 5.09 0.39 -34.34
C ASP A 242 5.59 1.72 -33.73
N THR A 243 5.65 1.77 -32.40
CA THR A 243 5.97 2.96 -31.60
C THR A 243 7.46 3.12 -31.41
N LEU A 244 8.16 2.03 -31.05
CA LEU A 244 9.58 2.05 -30.73
C LEU A 244 10.45 2.86 -31.72
N PRO A 245 10.34 2.73 -33.06
CA PRO A 245 11.19 3.48 -33.99
C PRO A 245 10.89 4.99 -34.07
N LYS A 246 9.82 5.49 -33.45
CA LYS A 246 9.33 6.88 -33.60
C LYS A 246 9.55 7.74 -32.36
N ILE A 247 9.92 7.14 -31.24
CA ILE A 247 10.05 7.85 -29.96
C ILE A 247 11.46 8.44 -29.82
N PRO A 248 11.61 9.59 -29.15
CA PRO A 248 12.92 10.14 -28.87
C PRO A 248 13.71 9.27 -27.87
N SER A 249 15.04 9.40 -27.89
CA SER A 249 15.91 8.77 -26.87
C SER A 249 15.57 9.30 -25.47
N GLY A 250 15.61 8.42 -24.47
CA GLY A 250 15.23 8.72 -23.09
C GLY A 250 13.73 8.59 -22.82
N SER A 251 12.96 8.00 -23.75
CA SER A 251 11.52 7.79 -23.56
C SER A 251 11.21 6.63 -22.60
N THR A 252 10.13 6.78 -21.84
CA THR A 252 9.51 5.70 -21.06
C THR A 252 8.19 5.31 -21.70
N VAL A 253 8.13 4.09 -22.23
CA VAL A 253 6.93 3.50 -22.84
C VAL A 253 6.13 2.75 -21.77
N ILE A 254 4.86 3.14 -21.59
CA ILE A 254 3.96 2.55 -20.60
C ILE A 254 2.96 1.60 -21.28
N LEU A 255 2.97 0.34 -20.84
CA LEU A 255 2.13 -0.73 -21.33
C LEU A 255 0.95 -0.98 -20.37
N LYS A 256 -0.20 -1.38 -20.91
CA LYS A 256 -1.35 -1.79 -20.10
C LYS A 256 -1.15 -3.19 -19.56
N ARG A 257 -1.32 -3.33 -18.25
CA ARG A 257 -1.37 -4.64 -17.57
C ARG A 257 -2.46 -5.52 -18.18
N GLY A 258 -2.21 -6.82 -18.24
CA GLY A 258 -3.10 -7.82 -18.84
C GLY A 258 -3.17 -7.84 -20.37
N LEU A 259 -2.58 -6.87 -21.08
CA LEU A 259 -2.51 -6.89 -22.55
C LEU A 259 -1.22 -7.55 -23.07
N THR A 260 -1.31 -8.05 -24.30
CA THR A 260 -0.17 -8.60 -25.05
C THR A 260 0.25 -7.67 -26.17
N TYR A 261 1.56 -7.44 -26.26
CA TYR A 261 2.23 -6.60 -27.25
C TYR A 261 3.18 -7.47 -28.09
N ASN A 262 2.92 -7.60 -29.38
CA ASN A 262 3.67 -8.49 -30.26
C ASN A 262 4.90 -7.78 -30.85
N ILE A 263 6.01 -8.53 -30.91
CA ILE A 263 7.20 -8.22 -31.70
C ILE A 263 7.25 -9.24 -32.85
N PRO A 264 6.52 -8.98 -33.97
CA PRO A 264 6.37 -9.96 -35.05
C PRO A 264 7.60 -10.04 -35.96
N VAL A 265 8.37 -8.95 -36.05
CA VAL A 265 9.58 -8.82 -36.85
C VAL A 265 10.69 -8.19 -36.03
N ALA A 266 11.94 -8.43 -36.41
CA ALA A 266 13.08 -7.95 -35.66
C ALA A 266 13.05 -6.41 -35.53
N GLN A 267 13.30 -5.91 -34.32
CA GLN A 267 13.29 -4.49 -34.02
C GLN A 267 14.72 -4.03 -33.69
N ASN A 268 15.27 -3.13 -34.50
CA ASN A 268 16.58 -2.52 -34.24
C ASN A 268 16.41 -1.28 -33.35
N LEU A 269 16.83 -1.38 -32.09
CA LEU A 269 16.83 -0.25 -31.16
C LEU A 269 18.10 0.57 -31.35
N ASP A 270 17.99 1.91 -31.34
CA ASP A 270 19.13 2.83 -31.52
C ASP A 270 19.21 3.90 -30.42
N ARG A 271 18.39 3.78 -29.37
CA ARG A 271 18.13 4.83 -28.39
C ARG A 271 17.92 4.30 -26.98
N THR A 272 18.12 5.18 -26.01
CA THR A 272 17.81 4.91 -24.61
C THR A 272 16.31 4.79 -24.44
N VAL A 273 15.83 3.72 -23.78
CA VAL A 273 14.39 3.49 -23.60
C VAL A 273 14.10 2.66 -22.35
N VAL A 274 13.02 3.02 -21.66
CA VAL A 274 12.39 2.19 -20.63
C VAL A 274 11.08 1.65 -21.21
N ILE A 275 10.85 0.34 -21.15
CA ILE A 275 9.60 -0.32 -21.52
C ILE A 275 9.04 -0.97 -20.27
N GLN A 276 7.88 -0.50 -19.80
CA GLN A 276 7.33 -0.98 -18.54
C GLN A 276 5.82 -1.13 -18.56
N SER A 277 5.29 -2.04 -17.73
CA SER A 277 3.87 -1.98 -17.38
C SER A 277 3.60 -0.72 -16.56
N GLY A 278 2.49 -0.05 -16.85
CA GLY A 278 1.90 0.92 -15.92
C GLY A 278 1.31 0.22 -14.71
N ASP A 279 1.17 0.96 -13.61
CA ASP A 279 0.44 0.47 -12.45
C ASP A 279 -1.05 0.32 -12.80
N ASP A 280 -1.69 -0.73 -12.27
CA ASP A 280 -3.12 -1.01 -12.43
C ASP A 280 -3.63 -1.69 -11.16
N LEU A 281 -4.65 -1.09 -10.54
CA LEU A 281 -5.25 -1.58 -9.30
C LEU A 281 -6.25 -2.72 -9.50
N LEU A 282 -6.70 -2.95 -10.74
CA LEU A 282 -7.67 -3.98 -11.09
C LEU A 282 -7.00 -5.18 -11.77
N THR A 283 -5.87 -4.97 -12.45
CA THR A 283 -5.20 -5.98 -13.26
C THR A 283 -3.82 -6.33 -12.70
N PRO A 284 -3.69 -7.39 -11.89
CA PRO A 284 -2.39 -7.77 -11.31
C PRO A 284 -1.45 -8.42 -12.33
N THR A 285 -1.90 -8.80 -13.52
CA THR A 285 -1.07 -9.44 -14.55
C THR A 285 -0.23 -8.40 -15.29
N MET A 286 1.09 -8.58 -15.36
CA MET A 286 1.98 -7.68 -16.12
C MET A 286 1.59 -7.64 -17.61
N ALA A 287 1.90 -6.55 -18.30
CA ALA A 287 1.86 -6.52 -19.76
C ALA A 287 2.81 -7.60 -20.30
N THR A 288 2.36 -8.34 -21.30
CA THR A 288 3.17 -9.37 -21.96
C THR A 288 3.74 -8.82 -23.26
N ILE A 289 5.05 -8.91 -23.46
CA ILE A 289 5.69 -8.69 -24.74
C ILE A 289 5.91 -10.07 -25.36
N SER A 290 5.12 -10.39 -26.38
CA SER A 290 5.17 -11.65 -27.12
C SER A 290 6.18 -11.54 -28.25
N MET A 291 7.24 -12.34 -28.19
CA MET A 291 8.41 -12.24 -29.06
C MET A 291 8.44 -13.39 -30.06
N VAL A 292 7.76 -13.20 -31.19
CA VAL A 292 7.89 -14.08 -32.37
C VAL A 292 9.20 -13.80 -33.11
N SER A 293 9.72 -12.58 -33.00
CA SER A 293 11.07 -12.19 -33.40
C SER A 293 11.81 -11.53 -32.24
N ASN A 294 13.00 -11.01 -32.50
CA ASN A 294 13.94 -10.55 -31.46
C ASN A 294 14.15 -9.04 -31.53
N PHE A 295 14.61 -8.43 -30.44
CA PHE A 295 15.30 -7.15 -30.53
C PHE A 295 16.72 -7.37 -31.07
N ASN A 296 17.22 -6.35 -31.77
CA ASN A 296 18.61 -6.17 -32.15
C ASN A 296 18.95 -4.69 -31.85
N ILE A 297 20.22 -4.31 -32.01
CA ILE A 297 20.68 -2.94 -31.88
C ILE A 297 21.08 -2.44 -33.26
N SER A 298 20.70 -1.21 -33.61
CA SER A 298 21.13 -0.60 -34.87
C SER A 298 22.65 -0.45 -34.92
N ALA A 299 23.22 -0.55 -36.12
CA ALA A 299 24.65 -0.43 -36.31
C ALA A 299 25.15 0.96 -35.88
N SER A 300 26.32 0.99 -35.25
CA SER A 300 26.99 2.19 -34.74
C SER A 300 26.23 2.96 -33.66
N SER A 301 25.17 2.39 -33.08
CA SER A 301 24.45 3.04 -31.98
C SER A 301 25.27 3.09 -30.70
N SER A 302 25.16 4.22 -30.00
CA SER A 302 25.63 4.41 -28.64
C SER A 302 24.42 4.69 -27.75
N ILE A 303 24.03 3.71 -26.95
CA ILE A 303 22.82 3.73 -26.11
C ILE A 303 23.24 3.77 -24.65
N ASP A 304 22.73 4.72 -23.87
CA ASP A 304 23.00 4.74 -22.43
C ASP A 304 22.35 3.54 -21.74
N SER A 305 21.03 3.36 -21.92
CA SER A 305 20.34 2.24 -21.27
C SER A 305 19.07 1.76 -21.98
N ILE A 306 18.84 0.45 -21.91
CA ILE A 306 17.60 -0.21 -22.29
C ILE A 306 17.08 -0.95 -21.06
N VAL A 307 15.87 -0.62 -20.61
CA VAL A 307 15.30 -1.15 -19.37
C VAL A 307 13.93 -1.75 -19.62
N PHE A 308 13.74 -3.00 -19.24
CA PHE A 308 12.45 -3.66 -19.12
C PHE A 308 12.04 -3.68 -17.65
N ARG A 309 10.84 -3.19 -17.32
CA ARG A 309 10.37 -3.16 -15.94
C ARG A 309 8.93 -3.66 -15.80
N ASN A 310 8.69 -4.58 -14.85
CA ASN A 310 7.36 -5.10 -14.58
C ASN A 310 6.67 -5.67 -15.83
N VAL A 311 7.39 -6.34 -16.73
CA VAL A 311 6.81 -6.96 -17.94
C VAL A 311 7.01 -8.47 -17.93
N THR A 312 6.12 -9.18 -18.62
CA THR A 312 6.34 -10.58 -19.00
C THR A 312 6.95 -10.61 -20.41
N LEU A 313 8.08 -11.28 -20.59
CA LEU A 313 8.72 -11.55 -21.87
C LEU A 313 8.49 -13.02 -22.19
N ARG A 314 7.92 -13.33 -23.35
CA ARG A 314 7.67 -14.72 -23.73
C ARG A 314 7.76 -14.88 -25.25
N SER A 315 8.34 -15.98 -25.71
CA SER A 315 8.25 -16.37 -27.12
C SER A 315 7.31 -17.56 -27.32
N ASP A 316 7.08 -17.92 -28.58
CA ASP A 316 6.26 -19.06 -29.02
C ASP A 316 7.06 -20.38 -29.10
N GLY A 317 8.37 -20.38 -28.80
CA GLY A 317 9.19 -21.59 -28.79
C GLY A 317 10.69 -21.33 -28.62
N TYR A 318 11.53 -22.35 -28.72
CA TYR A 318 12.98 -22.20 -28.53
C TYR A 318 13.74 -21.85 -29.81
N ALA A 319 13.20 -22.18 -30.98
CA ALA A 319 13.95 -22.07 -32.23
C ALA A 319 14.17 -20.61 -32.64
N SER A 320 15.43 -20.16 -32.58
CA SER A 320 15.85 -18.80 -32.97
C SER A 320 15.14 -17.67 -32.22
N LYS A 321 14.66 -17.94 -30.99
CA LYS A 321 13.96 -16.97 -30.15
C LYS A 321 14.86 -16.42 -29.06
N TYR A 322 14.92 -15.10 -29.01
CA TYR A 322 15.69 -14.34 -28.05
C TYR A 322 14.94 -13.08 -27.65
N VAL A 323 15.24 -12.52 -26.49
CA VAL A 323 14.86 -11.12 -26.24
C VAL A 323 15.78 -10.23 -27.08
N PHE A 324 17.10 -10.45 -27.00
CA PHE A 324 18.09 -9.79 -27.85
C PHE A 324 18.96 -10.79 -28.60
N ASN A 325 19.04 -10.64 -29.92
CA ASN A 325 19.98 -11.36 -30.78
C ASN A 325 20.86 -10.34 -31.52
N VAL A 326 21.84 -9.77 -30.81
CA VAL A 326 22.59 -8.60 -31.27
C VAL A 326 23.68 -9.01 -32.25
N SER A 327 23.62 -8.47 -33.47
CA SER A 327 24.55 -8.81 -34.56
C SER A 327 25.37 -7.63 -35.05
N ASN A 328 24.94 -6.40 -34.78
CA ASN A 328 25.56 -5.19 -35.32
C ASN A 328 26.55 -4.59 -34.32
N ALA A 329 27.55 -3.87 -34.82
CA ALA A 329 28.49 -3.16 -33.95
C ALA A 329 27.76 -2.05 -33.19
N CYS A 330 27.91 -2.00 -31.87
CA CYS A 330 27.23 -1.02 -31.02
C CYS A 330 27.89 -0.89 -29.64
N THR A 331 27.53 0.18 -28.93
CA THR A 331 27.85 0.38 -27.51
C THR A 331 26.56 0.56 -26.73
N VAL A 332 26.40 -0.22 -25.65
CA VAL A 332 25.26 -0.14 -24.72
C VAL A 332 25.80 0.03 -23.31
N GLY A 333 25.46 1.12 -22.64
CA GLY A 333 25.81 1.31 -21.23
C GLY A 333 25.18 0.21 -20.38
N LYS A 334 23.85 0.10 -20.38
CA LYS A 334 23.13 -0.87 -19.55
C LYS A 334 21.97 -1.54 -20.27
N LEU A 335 21.92 -2.87 -20.21
CA LEU A 335 20.71 -3.65 -20.50
C LEU A 335 20.16 -4.22 -19.19
N SER A 336 18.94 -3.83 -18.81
CA SER A 336 18.38 -4.17 -17.50
C SER A 336 16.98 -4.76 -17.58
N PHE A 337 16.78 -5.84 -16.83
CA PHE A 337 15.48 -6.45 -16.54
C PHE A 337 15.17 -6.26 -15.05
N GLN A 338 14.05 -5.62 -14.75
CA GLN A 338 13.64 -5.27 -13.39
C GLN A 338 12.24 -5.81 -13.12
N SER A 339 12.07 -6.67 -12.12
CA SER A 339 10.75 -7.20 -11.76
C SER A 339 10.04 -7.88 -12.95
N CYS A 340 10.79 -8.56 -13.82
CA CYS A 340 10.26 -9.17 -15.03
C CYS A 340 10.07 -10.68 -14.88
N ASN A 341 9.12 -11.23 -15.63
CA ASN A 341 9.03 -12.68 -15.86
C ASN A 341 9.49 -12.96 -17.29
N ALA A 342 10.44 -13.88 -17.49
CA ALA A 342 10.90 -14.23 -18.84
C ALA A 342 10.91 -15.74 -19.02
N ALA A 343 10.18 -16.24 -20.02
CA ALA A 343 10.01 -17.67 -20.20
C ALA A 343 9.99 -18.08 -21.68
N VAL A 344 10.49 -19.29 -21.95
CA VAL A 344 10.49 -19.93 -23.28
C VAL A 344 11.31 -19.10 -24.26
N PHE A 345 12.63 -19.28 -24.25
CA PHE A 345 13.53 -18.67 -25.23
C PHE A 345 14.72 -19.59 -25.51
N ARG A 346 15.34 -19.46 -26.69
CA ARG A 346 16.68 -20.04 -26.91
C ARG A 346 17.70 -19.42 -25.98
N GLY A 347 17.58 -18.12 -25.75
CA GLY A 347 18.27 -17.39 -24.69
C GLY A 347 17.76 -15.96 -24.57
N ILE A 348 17.95 -15.30 -23.45
CA ILE A 348 17.47 -13.92 -23.27
C ILE A 348 18.34 -12.96 -24.09
N VAL A 349 19.67 -13.03 -23.95
CA VAL A 349 20.61 -12.18 -24.71
C VAL A 349 21.68 -13.03 -25.39
N ARG A 350 21.85 -12.83 -26.70
CA ARG A 350 23.02 -13.31 -27.45
C ARG A 350 23.73 -12.14 -28.11
N LEU A 351 25.05 -12.03 -27.88
CA LEU A 351 25.93 -11.10 -28.60
C LEU A 351 26.75 -11.93 -29.59
N GLN A 352 26.64 -11.63 -30.90
CA GLN A 352 27.02 -12.58 -31.94
C GLN A 352 28.45 -12.44 -32.46
N THR A 353 28.77 -11.48 -33.32
CA THR A 353 30.06 -11.48 -34.07
C THR A 353 30.69 -10.12 -34.27
N ALA A 354 29.90 -9.05 -34.37
CA ALA A 354 30.42 -7.69 -34.47
C ALA A 354 31.06 -7.20 -33.16
N VAL A 355 31.72 -6.04 -33.23
CA VAL A 355 32.26 -5.36 -32.03
C VAL A 355 31.09 -4.80 -31.23
N ILE A 356 30.70 -5.51 -30.17
CA ILE A 356 29.56 -5.17 -29.32
C ILE A 356 30.09 -4.94 -27.91
N ASN A 357 29.98 -3.71 -27.41
CA ASN A 357 30.42 -3.36 -26.06
C ASN A 357 29.19 -3.09 -25.18
N MET A 358 29.05 -3.86 -24.11
CA MET A 358 28.06 -3.63 -23.07
C MET A 358 28.74 -3.37 -21.73
N THR A 359 28.39 -2.29 -21.02
CA THR A 359 28.96 -2.07 -19.68
C THR A 359 28.27 -2.97 -18.67
N ASP A 360 26.95 -2.86 -18.52
CA ASP A 360 26.20 -3.58 -17.49
C ASP A 360 25.08 -4.46 -18.08
N PHE A 361 25.08 -5.73 -17.70
CA PHE A 361 23.93 -6.62 -17.85
C PHE A 361 23.31 -6.87 -16.48
N VAL A 362 22.06 -6.44 -16.29
CA VAL A 362 21.39 -6.42 -14.98
C VAL A 362 20.09 -7.19 -15.02
N VAL A 363 19.93 -8.17 -14.12
CA VAL A 363 18.69 -8.90 -13.87
C VAL A 363 18.37 -8.79 -12.38
N ASN A 364 17.34 -8.02 -12.06
CA ASN A 364 16.95 -7.76 -10.67
C ASN A 364 15.47 -8.07 -10.43
N ASN A 365 15.16 -8.77 -9.34
CA ASN A 365 13.79 -9.11 -8.96
C ASN A 365 13.02 -9.92 -10.04
N CYS A 366 13.71 -10.72 -10.85
CA CYS A 366 13.09 -11.42 -11.97
C CYS A 366 12.82 -12.90 -11.67
N ILE A 367 11.86 -13.48 -12.38
CA ILE A 367 11.69 -14.92 -12.51
C ILE A 367 11.99 -15.28 -13.96
N VAL A 368 13.00 -16.12 -14.18
CA VAL A 368 13.44 -16.51 -15.52
C VAL A 368 13.44 -18.02 -15.63
N ASP A 369 12.77 -18.54 -16.66
CA ASP A 369 12.66 -19.98 -16.85
C ASP A 369 12.59 -20.45 -18.29
N SER A 370 12.71 -21.76 -18.46
CA SER A 370 12.56 -22.42 -19.76
C SER A 370 13.48 -21.76 -20.81
N LEU A 371 14.78 -21.77 -20.53
CA LEU A 371 15.80 -21.25 -21.44
C LEU A 371 16.61 -22.39 -22.04
N SER A 372 16.75 -22.40 -23.37
CA SER A 372 17.58 -23.39 -24.07
C SER A 372 19.02 -22.90 -24.26
N ASN A 373 19.73 -23.44 -25.25
CA ASN A 373 21.19 -23.43 -25.47
C ASN A 373 21.95 -22.09 -25.23
N TYR A 374 21.32 -20.93 -25.42
CA TYR A 374 21.98 -19.62 -25.19
C TYR A 374 21.71 -19.01 -23.81
N GLY A 375 20.83 -19.63 -23.02
CA GLY A 375 20.65 -19.33 -21.60
C GLY A 375 20.22 -17.89 -21.32
N LEU A 376 20.53 -17.41 -20.12
CA LEU A 376 20.22 -16.02 -19.76
C LEU A 376 21.06 -15.05 -20.59
N ILE A 377 22.37 -15.25 -20.68
CA ILE A 377 23.22 -14.43 -21.54
C ILE A 377 24.39 -15.23 -22.12
N THR A 378 24.60 -15.10 -23.42
CA THR A 378 25.78 -15.61 -24.13
C THR A 378 26.48 -14.50 -24.91
N VAL A 379 27.74 -14.23 -24.54
CA VAL A 379 28.70 -13.47 -25.35
C VAL A 379 29.41 -14.47 -26.27
N ASP A 380 28.89 -14.63 -27.49
CA ASP A 380 29.19 -15.75 -28.40
C ASP A 380 30.41 -15.50 -29.29
N ASN A 381 31.12 -14.39 -29.12
CA ASN A 381 32.33 -14.09 -29.89
C ASN A 381 33.31 -13.23 -29.10
N VAL A 382 34.58 -13.38 -29.44
CA VAL A 382 35.72 -12.68 -28.83
C VAL A 382 35.68 -11.16 -29.06
N ASN A 383 34.93 -10.68 -30.05
CA ASN A 383 34.74 -9.24 -30.32
C ASN A 383 33.62 -8.61 -29.48
N CYS A 384 32.81 -9.42 -28.82
CA CYS A 384 31.71 -8.95 -27.98
C CYS A 384 32.14 -8.93 -26.52
N LYS A 385 31.75 -7.91 -25.75
CA LYS A 385 32.13 -7.76 -24.36
C LYS A 385 30.97 -7.30 -23.49
N VAL A 386 30.87 -7.87 -22.29
CA VAL A 386 30.06 -7.35 -21.18
C VAL A 386 31.01 -7.14 -20.00
N ASN A 387 31.08 -5.92 -19.45
CA ASN A 387 31.98 -5.65 -18.32
C ASN A 387 31.42 -6.22 -17.01
N ASN A 388 30.15 -5.97 -16.69
CA ASN A 388 29.57 -6.32 -15.40
C ASN A 388 28.29 -7.13 -15.57
N PHE A 389 28.23 -8.27 -14.88
CA PHE A 389 27.02 -9.08 -14.78
C PHE A 389 26.45 -8.94 -13.36
N VAL A 390 25.19 -8.53 -13.26
CA VAL A 390 24.51 -8.31 -11.98
C VAL A 390 23.22 -9.10 -11.95
N LEU A 391 23.20 -10.23 -11.23
CA LEU A 391 22.02 -11.06 -11.03
C LEU A 391 21.60 -10.96 -9.56
N THR A 392 20.52 -10.26 -9.27
CA THR A 392 20.10 -10.00 -7.89
C THR A 392 18.64 -10.27 -7.63
N ASN A 393 18.31 -10.75 -6.43
CA ASN A 393 16.93 -10.90 -5.96
C ASN A 393 16.06 -11.73 -6.94
N SER A 394 16.64 -12.70 -7.65
CA SER A 394 16.01 -13.31 -8.81
C SER A 394 15.99 -14.84 -8.72
N THR A 395 15.04 -15.44 -9.44
CA THR A 395 14.86 -16.88 -9.54
C THR A 395 15.17 -17.34 -10.96
N PHE A 396 15.99 -18.37 -11.10
CA PHE A 396 16.33 -18.99 -12.37
C PHE A 396 16.05 -20.50 -12.29
N TYR A 397 15.16 -21.00 -13.15
CA TYR A 397 14.86 -22.43 -13.18
C TYR A 397 14.55 -22.98 -14.56
N LYS A 398 14.85 -24.25 -14.83
CA LYS A 398 14.75 -24.84 -16.18
C LYS A 398 15.51 -24.04 -17.23
N CYS A 399 16.74 -23.66 -16.88
CA CYS A 399 17.64 -22.92 -17.75
C CYS A 399 18.82 -23.82 -18.13
N GLU A 400 19.08 -23.99 -19.43
CA GLU A 400 20.22 -24.79 -19.86
C GLU A 400 21.56 -24.13 -19.44
N LYS A 401 21.60 -22.79 -19.44
CA LYS A 401 22.77 -21.97 -19.08
C LYS A 401 22.33 -20.65 -18.43
N ILE A 402 23.18 -20.08 -17.58
CA ILE A 402 22.97 -18.73 -17.01
C ILE A 402 23.93 -17.74 -17.67
N ILE A 403 25.23 -17.77 -17.35
CA ILE A 403 26.22 -16.86 -17.97
C ILE A 403 27.18 -17.67 -18.83
N THR A 404 27.33 -17.29 -20.10
CA THR A 404 28.40 -17.76 -20.97
C THR A 404 29.09 -16.59 -21.65
N SER A 405 30.41 -16.56 -21.65
CA SER A 405 31.19 -15.50 -22.30
C SER A 405 32.47 -16.00 -22.96
N ARG A 406 32.70 -15.58 -24.20
CA ARG A 406 33.97 -15.78 -24.93
C ARG A 406 34.96 -14.63 -24.75
N GLN A 407 34.71 -13.73 -23.80
CA GLN A 407 35.57 -12.60 -23.46
C GLN A 407 35.71 -12.39 -21.96
N ASN A 408 36.76 -11.66 -21.59
CA ASN A 408 36.98 -11.17 -20.24
C ASN A 408 35.83 -10.25 -19.78
N ALA A 409 35.49 -10.36 -18.51
CA ALA A 409 34.63 -9.43 -17.80
C ALA A 409 35.41 -8.71 -16.69
N VAL A 410 34.78 -7.68 -16.13
CA VAL A 410 35.27 -6.99 -14.94
C VAL A 410 34.65 -7.62 -13.70
N THR A 411 33.33 -7.74 -13.61
CA THR A 411 32.66 -8.32 -12.43
C THR A 411 31.54 -9.29 -12.77
N VAL A 412 31.34 -10.28 -11.90
CA VAL A 412 30.11 -11.07 -11.82
C VAL A 412 29.60 -11.01 -10.40
N ASN A 413 28.40 -10.47 -10.19
CA ASN A 413 27.76 -10.38 -8.88
C ASN A 413 26.42 -11.11 -8.91
N ILE A 414 26.31 -12.18 -8.12
CA ILE A 414 25.11 -12.97 -7.93
C ILE A 414 24.70 -12.85 -6.47
N ALA A 415 23.58 -12.20 -6.15
CA ALA A 415 23.18 -11.97 -4.77
C ALA A 415 21.69 -12.18 -4.54
N ASN A 416 21.34 -12.90 -3.48
CA ASN A 416 19.93 -13.16 -3.14
C ASN A 416 19.19 -13.86 -4.30
N CYS A 417 19.78 -14.91 -4.88
CA CYS A 417 19.18 -15.63 -6.01
C CYS A 417 18.82 -17.06 -5.65
N THR A 418 17.78 -17.60 -6.28
CA THR A 418 17.40 -19.02 -6.20
C THR A 418 17.62 -19.68 -7.56
N PHE A 419 18.45 -20.70 -7.60
CA PHE A 419 18.71 -21.52 -8.79
C PHE A 419 18.17 -22.92 -8.55
N ASN A 420 17.41 -23.46 -9.48
CA ASN A 420 16.89 -24.84 -9.39
C ASN A 420 16.63 -25.39 -10.79
N GLU A 421 16.91 -26.67 -11.05
CA GLU A 421 16.87 -27.21 -12.42
C GLU A 421 17.69 -26.32 -13.37
N THR A 422 18.92 -25.99 -12.99
CA THR A 422 19.85 -25.19 -13.81
C THR A 422 21.28 -25.33 -13.27
N PRO A 423 22.32 -25.35 -14.11
CA PRO A 423 22.31 -25.51 -15.58
C PRO A 423 21.77 -26.87 -16.06
N TRP A 424 21.77 -27.11 -17.37
CA TRP A 424 21.44 -28.43 -17.93
C TRP A 424 22.42 -29.51 -17.45
N GLY A 425 21.88 -30.63 -16.99
CA GLY A 425 22.62 -31.73 -16.40
C GLY A 425 23.48 -32.51 -17.40
N ASN A 426 23.92 -33.70 -16.98
CA ASN A 426 24.91 -34.52 -17.70
C ASN A 426 26.36 -34.01 -17.60
N GLY A 427 26.68 -33.23 -16.57
CA GLY A 427 28.05 -32.89 -16.17
C GLY A 427 28.83 -32.02 -17.15
N ALA A 428 28.16 -31.34 -18.08
CA ALA A 428 28.80 -30.56 -19.15
C ALA A 428 28.62 -29.03 -19.02
N ASN A 429 27.55 -28.57 -18.38
CA ASN A 429 27.21 -27.14 -18.34
C ASN A 429 27.59 -26.49 -17.03
N TYR A 430 27.95 -25.21 -17.11
CA TYR A 430 28.44 -24.39 -16.01
C TYR A 430 27.41 -23.32 -15.65
N LEU A 431 27.35 -22.94 -14.37
CA LEU A 431 26.55 -21.79 -13.93
C LEU A 431 27.12 -20.49 -14.50
N VAL A 432 28.45 -20.34 -14.44
CA VAL A 432 29.19 -19.23 -15.02
C VAL A 432 30.32 -19.79 -15.88
N ASP A 433 30.31 -19.44 -17.17
CA ASP A 433 31.21 -20.02 -18.15
C ASP A 433 31.97 -18.98 -18.98
N PHE A 434 33.23 -18.73 -18.66
CA PHE A 434 34.13 -17.94 -19.50
C PHE A 434 34.89 -18.86 -20.47
N SER A 435 34.26 -19.17 -21.62
CA SER A 435 34.34 -20.45 -22.34
C SER A 435 35.30 -20.59 -23.52
N THR A 436 36.05 -19.57 -23.95
CA THR A 436 37.00 -19.75 -25.08
C THR A 436 38.38 -20.25 -24.67
N SER A 437 38.66 -20.35 -23.38
CA SER A 437 39.74 -21.15 -22.76
C SER A 437 39.76 -20.81 -21.28
N GLY A 438 40.39 -21.62 -20.44
CA GLY A 438 40.69 -21.24 -19.04
C GLY A 438 41.59 -20.00 -18.89
N THR A 439 41.76 -19.19 -19.94
CA THR A 439 42.46 -17.91 -19.93
C THR A 439 41.51 -16.72 -19.77
N ASN A 440 40.23 -16.85 -20.16
CA ASN A 440 39.28 -15.76 -20.00
C ASN A 440 38.97 -15.53 -18.52
N ASN A 441 39.02 -14.28 -18.10
CA ASN A 441 39.01 -13.93 -16.69
C ASN A 441 37.93 -12.91 -16.32
N VAL A 442 37.62 -12.86 -15.03
CA VAL A 442 36.80 -11.83 -14.39
C VAL A 442 37.71 -11.03 -13.46
N THR A 443 38.23 -9.90 -13.94
CA THR A 443 39.38 -9.24 -13.30
C THR A 443 39.08 -8.67 -11.92
N GLY A 444 37.87 -8.20 -11.68
CA GLY A 444 37.35 -7.75 -10.38
C GLY A 444 36.70 -8.86 -9.56
N GLY A 445 36.74 -10.11 -10.04
CA GLY A 445 36.26 -11.29 -9.31
C GLY A 445 34.78 -11.65 -9.53
N ILE A 446 34.44 -12.83 -9.01
CA ILE A 446 33.08 -13.39 -8.99
C ILE A 446 32.62 -13.40 -7.55
N LYS A 447 31.49 -12.73 -7.27
CA LYS A 447 30.84 -12.71 -5.96
C LYS A 447 29.51 -13.44 -6.02
N ILE A 448 29.31 -14.38 -5.10
CA ILE A 448 28.05 -15.08 -4.89
C ILE A 448 27.64 -14.95 -3.43
N SER A 449 26.56 -14.24 -3.16
CA SER A 449 26.08 -14.06 -1.79
C SER A 449 24.62 -14.44 -1.60
N ASN A 450 24.29 -14.94 -0.41
CA ASN A 450 22.92 -15.16 0.04
C ASN A 450 22.05 -15.90 -0.99
N SER A 451 22.61 -16.86 -1.72
CA SER A 451 21.92 -17.56 -2.81
C SER A 451 21.68 -19.03 -2.48
N ILE A 452 20.71 -19.66 -3.15
CA ILE A 452 20.40 -21.09 -3.00
C ILE A 452 20.67 -21.79 -4.33
N MET A 453 21.43 -22.88 -4.27
CA MET A 453 21.72 -23.77 -5.40
C MET A 453 20.97 -25.10 -5.24
N GLY A 454 19.96 -25.32 -6.07
CA GLY A 454 19.26 -26.60 -6.25
C GLY A 454 19.88 -27.45 -7.35
N PRO A 455 19.31 -28.63 -7.67
CA PRO A 455 19.85 -29.56 -8.66
C PRO A 455 19.96 -28.93 -10.06
N GLY A 456 20.82 -29.51 -10.91
CA GLY A 456 20.80 -29.22 -12.34
C GLY A 456 19.52 -29.71 -13.02
N TRP A 457 19.21 -29.16 -14.18
CA TRP A 457 18.06 -29.61 -14.98
C TRP A 457 18.32 -31.00 -15.53
N LEU A 458 17.40 -31.93 -15.34
CA LEU A 458 17.57 -33.32 -15.78
C LEU A 458 17.92 -33.39 -17.28
N ASN A 459 19.04 -34.04 -17.59
CA ASN A 459 19.48 -34.33 -18.95
C ASN A 459 20.06 -35.73 -19.01
N ALA A 460 19.59 -36.56 -19.95
CA ALA A 460 20.06 -37.93 -20.11
C ALA A 460 20.13 -38.74 -18.79
N GLY A 461 19.15 -38.57 -17.90
CA GLY A 461 19.09 -39.25 -16.61
C GLY A 461 19.97 -38.66 -15.50
N SER A 462 20.66 -37.54 -15.74
CA SER A 462 21.58 -36.91 -14.78
C SER A 462 21.25 -35.43 -14.52
N THR A 463 21.26 -35.03 -13.26
CA THR A 463 21.15 -33.63 -12.80
C THR A 463 22.50 -33.01 -12.44
N VAL A 464 23.60 -33.73 -12.69
CA VAL A 464 24.95 -33.30 -12.35
C VAL A 464 25.40 -32.14 -13.24
N VAL A 465 26.01 -31.11 -12.66
CA VAL A 465 26.45 -29.89 -13.36
C VAL A 465 27.93 -29.56 -13.13
N ARG A 466 28.37 -28.39 -13.57
CA ARG A 466 29.62 -27.75 -13.19
C ARG A 466 29.33 -26.36 -12.61
N GLY A 467 30.21 -25.86 -11.75
CA GLY A 467 30.03 -24.53 -11.15
C GLY A 467 30.56 -23.42 -12.05
N LEU A 468 31.81 -23.02 -11.84
CA LEU A 468 32.39 -21.78 -12.37
C LEU A 468 33.65 -22.08 -13.19
N ARG A 469 33.63 -21.77 -14.49
CA ARG A 469 34.83 -21.79 -15.35
C ARG A 469 35.30 -20.37 -15.64
N TYR A 470 36.53 -20.08 -15.23
CA TYR A 470 37.21 -18.80 -15.37
C TYR A 470 38.73 -19.02 -15.29
N GLY A 471 39.52 -18.00 -15.61
CA GLY A 471 40.98 -18.01 -15.45
C GLY A 471 41.41 -17.88 -14.00
N THR A 472 41.86 -16.69 -13.60
CA THR A 472 42.48 -16.44 -12.28
C THR A 472 41.64 -15.58 -11.34
N ALA A 473 40.34 -15.46 -11.60
CA ALA A 473 39.43 -14.61 -10.83
C ALA A 473 39.39 -15.03 -9.36
N VAL A 474 39.35 -14.03 -8.46
CA VAL A 474 39.00 -14.25 -7.06
C VAL A 474 37.51 -14.60 -6.98
N VAL A 475 37.17 -15.66 -6.25
CA VAL A 475 35.79 -16.09 -6.03
C VAL A 475 35.44 -15.94 -4.56
N ASP A 476 34.48 -15.05 -4.27
CA ASP A 476 33.96 -14.79 -2.94
C ASP A 476 32.53 -15.35 -2.82
N VAL A 477 32.35 -16.33 -1.92
CA VAL A 477 31.06 -16.98 -1.69
C VAL A 477 30.69 -16.87 -0.21
N THR A 478 29.56 -16.21 0.07
CA THR A 478 29.10 -15.94 1.44
C THR A 478 27.60 -16.20 1.60
N GLY A 479 27.18 -16.72 2.76
CA GLY A 479 25.75 -16.93 3.08
C GLY A 479 24.97 -17.78 2.07
N THR A 480 25.67 -18.57 1.24
CA THR A 480 25.11 -19.31 0.10
C THR A 480 25.02 -20.79 0.46
N TYR A 481 23.89 -21.40 0.10
CA TYR A 481 23.57 -22.77 0.45
C TYR A 481 23.34 -23.61 -0.80
N ASN A 482 23.64 -24.91 -0.71
CA ASN A 482 23.20 -25.89 -1.70
C ASN A 482 22.35 -26.96 -1.02
N THR A 483 21.31 -27.43 -1.70
CA THR A 483 20.49 -28.57 -1.24
C THR A 483 21.25 -29.89 -1.43
N SER A 484 20.78 -30.98 -0.81
CA SER A 484 21.47 -32.28 -0.88
C SER A 484 21.38 -32.97 -2.25
N ASP A 485 20.46 -32.54 -3.11
CA ASP A 485 20.32 -32.94 -4.51
C ASP A 485 21.12 -32.07 -5.50
N TYR A 486 21.80 -31.02 -5.03
CA TYR A 486 22.80 -30.33 -5.84
C TYR A 486 24.06 -31.17 -5.98
N SER A 487 24.51 -31.39 -7.22
CA SER A 487 25.74 -32.14 -7.50
C SER A 487 26.54 -31.50 -8.64
N ALA A 488 27.84 -31.33 -8.44
CA ALA A 488 28.75 -30.79 -9.44
C ALA A 488 30.02 -31.65 -9.58
N THR A 489 30.32 -32.11 -10.79
CA THR A 489 31.48 -32.99 -11.08
C THR A 489 32.81 -32.27 -11.21
N ALA A 490 32.78 -30.97 -11.53
CA ALA A 490 33.98 -30.17 -11.76
C ALA A 490 33.69 -28.70 -11.53
N ASN A 491 34.75 -27.91 -11.33
CA ASN A 491 34.66 -26.46 -11.20
C ASN A 491 33.64 -26.05 -10.13
N THR A 492 33.65 -26.72 -8.98
CA THR A 492 32.64 -26.53 -7.94
C THR A 492 32.62 -25.09 -7.44
N ILE A 493 31.45 -24.62 -7.03
CA ILE A 493 31.34 -23.32 -6.35
C ILE A 493 31.90 -23.52 -4.93
N PRO A 494 32.95 -22.79 -4.53
CA PRO A 494 33.58 -22.98 -3.22
C PRO A 494 32.69 -22.46 -2.08
N ASN A 495 32.96 -22.90 -0.86
CA ASN A 495 32.41 -22.33 0.38
C ASN A 495 30.88 -22.23 0.49
N MET A 496 30.13 -23.05 -0.25
CA MET A 496 28.70 -23.20 -0.02
C MET A 496 28.44 -24.04 1.22
N THR A 497 27.40 -23.68 1.97
CA THR A 497 26.93 -24.49 3.11
C THR A 497 25.95 -25.55 2.62
N LEU A 498 26.28 -26.82 2.81
CA LEU A 498 25.35 -27.91 2.52
C LEU A 498 24.15 -27.82 3.46
N TYR A 499 22.96 -27.70 2.88
CA TYR A 499 21.71 -27.94 3.57
C TYR A 499 21.27 -29.38 3.29
N ASN A 500 21.29 -30.22 4.34
CA ASN A 500 21.15 -31.67 4.22
C ASN A 500 19.69 -32.14 4.01
N LYS A 501 18.97 -31.50 3.08
CA LYS A 501 17.64 -31.87 2.58
C LYS A 501 17.52 -31.53 1.10
N LEU A 502 16.64 -32.24 0.41
CA LEU A 502 16.39 -32.07 -1.02
C LEU A 502 15.72 -30.71 -1.30
N SER A 503 15.85 -30.22 -2.52
CA SER A 503 15.12 -29.03 -2.99
C SER A 503 13.60 -29.16 -2.82
N THR A 504 13.05 -30.36 -3.00
CA THR A 504 11.62 -30.68 -2.81
C THR A 504 11.18 -30.72 -1.36
N GLU A 505 12.12 -30.83 -0.42
CA GLU A 505 11.86 -30.72 1.03
C GLU A 505 11.98 -29.27 1.50
N LEU A 506 12.89 -28.49 0.91
CA LEU A 506 13.07 -27.07 1.21
C LEU A 506 11.92 -26.20 0.70
N PHE A 507 11.53 -26.42 -0.56
CA PHE A 507 10.59 -25.56 -1.30
C PHE A 507 9.19 -26.18 -1.37
N THR A 508 8.19 -25.31 -1.53
CA THR A 508 6.78 -25.73 -1.60
C THR A 508 6.51 -26.57 -2.85
N ASP A 509 6.82 -26.06 -4.04
CA ASP A 509 6.64 -26.75 -5.32
C ASP A 509 7.65 -26.22 -6.37
N PRO A 510 8.93 -26.63 -6.27
CA PRO A 510 9.99 -26.09 -7.11
C PRO A 510 9.86 -26.48 -8.60
N ALA A 511 9.22 -27.60 -8.91
CA ALA A 511 9.00 -28.06 -10.30
C ALA A 511 8.08 -27.11 -11.10
N ASN A 512 7.18 -26.40 -10.41
CA ASN A 512 6.28 -25.41 -11.01
C ASN A 512 6.70 -23.96 -10.70
N GLY A 513 7.94 -23.75 -10.26
CA GLY A 513 8.49 -22.41 -10.00
C GLY A 513 8.03 -21.77 -8.68
N ASN A 514 7.36 -22.52 -7.78
CA ASN A 514 7.00 -22.05 -6.45
C ASN A 514 8.09 -22.42 -5.44
N PHE A 515 9.07 -21.53 -5.32
CA PHE A 515 10.20 -21.70 -4.42
C PHE A 515 9.93 -21.18 -3.01
N LYS A 516 8.68 -20.88 -2.62
CA LYS A 516 8.36 -20.47 -1.24
C LYS A 516 8.95 -21.49 -0.27
N ILE A 517 9.83 -21.03 0.62
CA ILE A 517 10.50 -21.86 1.61
C ILE A 517 9.43 -22.37 2.58
N LYS A 518 9.28 -23.70 2.67
CA LYS A 518 8.35 -24.36 3.60
C LYS A 518 9.06 -24.92 4.83
N ASP A 519 10.34 -25.27 4.72
CA ASP A 519 11.08 -25.79 5.86
C ASP A 519 11.54 -24.65 6.78
N THR A 520 10.90 -24.56 7.94
CA THR A 520 11.23 -23.58 8.98
C THR A 520 12.57 -23.88 9.69
N ALA A 521 13.15 -25.07 9.49
CA ALA A 521 14.48 -25.42 10.01
C ALA A 521 15.63 -24.93 9.11
N PHE A 522 15.36 -24.48 7.88
CA PHE A 522 16.40 -23.94 7.01
C PHE A 522 17.03 -22.68 7.65
N PRO A 523 18.35 -22.65 7.93
CA PRO A 523 18.98 -21.52 8.62
C PRO A 523 18.88 -20.21 7.84
N GLY A 524 18.94 -20.27 6.51
CA GLY A 524 18.85 -19.11 5.62
C GLY A 524 17.42 -18.65 5.29
N LYS A 525 16.39 -19.16 5.97
CA LYS A 525 14.97 -18.95 5.58
C LYS A 525 14.53 -17.49 5.43
N SER A 526 15.15 -16.56 6.16
CA SER A 526 14.84 -15.12 6.09
C SER A 526 15.94 -14.28 5.41
N SER A 527 17.08 -14.87 5.04
CA SER A 527 18.27 -14.15 4.58
C SER A 527 18.87 -14.62 3.26
N THR A 528 18.56 -15.85 2.81
CA THR A 528 19.16 -16.50 1.63
C THR A 528 18.08 -16.81 0.58
N GLY A 529 18.47 -16.82 -0.69
CA GLY A 529 17.61 -17.06 -1.85
C GLY A 529 16.96 -15.77 -2.35
N ASP A 530 16.17 -15.88 -3.41
CA ASP A 530 15.31 -14.79 -3.87
C ASP A 530 14.37 -14.33 -2.73
N PRO A 531 14.39 -13.04 -2.35
CA PRO A 531 13.60 -12.51 -1.24
C PRO A 531 12.10 -12.78 -1.34
N ARG A 532 11.57 -12.95 -2.55
CA ARG A 532 10.16 -13.29 -2.79
C ARG A 532 9.72 -14.57 -2.10
N TRP A 533 10.66 -15.49 -1.86
CA TRP A 533 10.39 -16.83 -1.36
C TRP A 533 10.74 -17.05 0.10
N ARG A 534 11.36 -16.05 0.74
CA ARG A 534 11.79 -16.12 2.14
C ARG A 534 10.60 -16.20 3.11
N LEU A 535 10.85 -16.73 4.31
CA LEU A 535 9.89 -16.79 5.42
C LEU A 535 9.93 -15.52 6.26
#